data_AF-A0A0P9FHV6-F1
#
_entry.id   AF-A0A0P9FHV6-F1
#
_cell.length_a   1.000
_cell.length_b   1.000
_cell.length_c   1.000
_cell.angle_alpha   90.00
_cell.angle_beta   90.00
_cell.angle_gamma   90.00
#
_symmetry.space_group_name_H-M   'P 1'
#
loop_
_entity.id
_entity.type
_entity.pdbx_description
1 polymer ?
#
loop_
_entity_poly.entity_id
_entity_poly.type
_entity_poly.pdbx_seq_one_letter_code
_entity_poly.pdbx_strand_id
1 'polypeptide(L)'
;MAALNPSDETKQPEAAGPAARQHTVNIGDSAIVGVAVAGDVHGSVTVQYPDLPPLPPVDQTAAEAAFAQLPVDAVPDVARTLPAGSRMPYQPNAVFTGRDDELRAVAAALAAGDANVISTGIGGVGKTSLAIEAAWRYGPHFLGGVFWVNCAEAVNIPSEIAQCGGPGGLRLAGMAGLSLDDQVRLVRAEWARETPRLLIFDNCEAVLDELAFLPEWLRRAPQIAVLATSREPLNFAGEAVLLLGGLPTGPA
;
A
#
# COMPACT_ATOMS: atom_id res chain seq x y z
N MET A 1 -76.38 -16.26 5.86
CA MET A 1 -75.38 -15.54 6.67
C MET A 1 -74.14 -15.39 5.79
N ALA A 2 -73.79 -14.13 5.46
CA ALA A 2 -72.64 -13.64 4.66
C ALA A 2 -72.50 -14.18 3.20
N ALA A 3 -72.62 -13.40 2.10
CA ALA A 3 -71.91 -12.16 1.68
C ALA A 3 -70.39 -12.39 1.52
N LEU A 4 -69.65 -11.98 0.48
CA LEU A 4 -69.84 -11.16 -0.73
C LEU A 4 -68.65 -11.50 -1.67
N ASN A 5 -68.87 -11.28 -2.98
CA ASN A 5 -67.95 -11.07 -4.12
C ASN A 5 -66.65 -10.27 -3.80
N PRO A 6 -65.70 -9.98 -4.75
CA PRO A 6 -65.45 -10.44 -6.13
C PRO A 6 -63.92 -10.63 -6.44
N SER A 7 -63.56 -10.66 -7.73
CA SER A 7 -62.29 -10.19 -8.34
C SER A 7 -61.32 -11.26 -8.85
N ASP A 8 -61.54 -11.59 -10.11
CA ASP A 8 -60.59 -12.16 -11.07
C ASP A 8 -59.54 -11.07 -11.40
N GLU A 9 -58.35 -11.16 -10.78
CA GLU A 9 -57.18 -10.36 -11.14
C GLU A 9 -56.17 -11.25 -11.86
N THR A 10 -56.09 -11.05 -13.17
CA THR A 10 -55.06 -11.57 -14.05
C THR A 10 -53.68 -11.12 -13.59
N LYS A 11 -52.95 -12.00 -12.91
CA LYS A 11 -51.55 -11.77 -12.54
C LYS A 11 -50.67 -11.82 -13.79
N GLN A 12 -50.26 -10.66 -14.29
CA GLN A 12 -49.23 -10.53 -15.32
C GLN A 12 -47.90 -11.14 -14.80
N PRO A 13 -47.08 -11.79 -15.66
CA PRO A 13 -45.78 -12.26 -15.24
C PRO A 13 -44.87 -11.07 -14.96
N GLU A 14 -44.31 -11.07 -13.75
CA GLU A 14 -43.30 -10.13 -13.27
C GLU A 14 -42.09 -10.15 -14.23
N ALA A 15 -41.82 -9.01 -14.87
CA ALA A 15 -40.72 -8.89 -15.82
C ALA A 15 -39.39 -9.11 -15.07
N ALA A 16 -38.70 -10.20 -15.41
CA ALA A 16 -37.33 -10.43 -14.98
C ALA A 16 -36.47 -9.22 -15.40
N GLY A 17 -35.89 -8.52 -14.42
CA GLY A 17 -34.91 -7.45 -14.68
C GLY A 17 -33.77 -7.97 -15.56
N PRO A 18 -33.10 -7.09 -16.32
CA PRO A 18 -32.09 -7.50 -17.29
C PRO A 18 -31.00 -8.33 -16.58
N ALA A 19 -30.87 -9.59 -17.00
CA ALA A 19 -29.81 -10.47 -16.51
C ALA A 19 -28.45 -9.83 -16.82
N ALA A 20 -27.62 -9.63 -15.79
CA ALA A 20 -26.25 -9.18 -15.96
C ALA A 20 -25.51 -10.18 -16.87
N ARG A 21 -25.18 -9.75 -18.09
CA ARG A 21 -24.44 -10.58 -19.05
C ARG A 21 -22.96 -10.45 -18.77
N GLN A 22 -22.36 -11.52 -18.26
CA GLN A 22 -20.92 -11.61 -18.08
C GLN A 22 -20.27 -11.90 -19.44
N HIS A 23 -19.64 -10.89 -20.02
CA HIS A 23 -18.84 -11.04 -21.25
C HIS A 23 -17.37 -11.24 -20.86
N THR A 24 -16.82 -12.43 -21.13
CA THR A 24 -15.38 -12.70 -20.98
C THR A 24 -14.71 -12.50 -22.35
N VAL A 25 -13.77 -11.56 -22.44
CA VAL A 25 -12.99 -11.33 -23.66
C VAL A 25 -11.56 -11.81 -23.39
N ASN A 26 -11.19 -12.93 -24.00
CA ASN A 26 -9.82 -13.44 -23.96
C ASN A 26 -8.99 -12.75 -25.05
N ILE A 27 -7.98 -11.99 -24.66
CA ILE A 27 -7.08 -11.27 -25.57
C ILE A 27 -5.67 -11.79 -25.29
N GLY A 28 -5.00 -12.32 -26.33
CA GLY A 28 -3.62 -12.85 -26.23
C GLY A 28 -2.55 -11.75 -26.10
N ASP A 29 -1.29 -12.09 -26.38
CA ASP A 29 -0.03 -11.34 -26.11
C ASP A 29 0.13 -9.93 -26.73
N SER A 30 -0.93 -9.25 -27.13
CA SER A 30 -0.89 -7.89 -27.68
C SER A 30 -1.55 -6.88 -26.74
N ALA A 31 -0.79 -5.85 -26.36
CA ALA A 31 -1.33 -4.72 -25.60
C ALA A 31 -2.29 -3.90 -26.48
N ILE A 32 -3.58 -3.93 -26.19
CA ILE A 32 -4.55 -2.97 -26.74
C ILE A 32 -4.72 -1.82 -25.74
N VAL A 33 -4.42 -0.61 -26.19
CA VAL A 33 -4.79 0.62 -25.49
C VAL A 33 -6.21 0.98 -25.91
N GLY A 34 -7.20 0.53 -25.13
CA GLY A 34 -8.57 1.01 -25.21
C GLY A 34 -9.62 -0.08 -25.46
N VAL A 35 -10.57 -0.21 -24.54
CA VAL A 35 -11.85 -0.88 -24.75
C VAL A 35 -12.90 0.21 -24.94
N ALA A 36 -13.45 0.33 -26.15
CA ALA A 36 -14.58 1.23 -26.38
C ALA A 36 -15.88 0.47 -26.08
N VAL A 37 -16.63 0.92 -25.07
CA VAL A 37 -17.94 0.36 -24.76
C VAL A 37 -19.01 1.41 -25.07
N ALA A 38 -20.01 1.00 -25.86
CA ALA A 38 -21.19 1.82 -26.12
C ALA A 38 -22.29 1.43 -25.12
N GLY A 39 -22.55 2.31 -24.15
CA GLY A 39 -23.57 2.14 -23.10
C GLY A 39 -22.98 2.09 -21.68
N ASP A 40 -23.86 1.95 -20.68
CA ASP A 40 -23.45 1.84 -19.27
C ASP A 40 -22.90 0.43 -18.98
N VAL A 41 -21.67 0.37 -18.47
CA VAL A 41 -21.03 -0.88 -18.03
C VAL A 41 -20.99 -0.91 -16.52
N HIS A 42 -21.74 -1.83 -15.93
CA HIS A 42 -21.52 -2.28 -14.56
C HIS A 42 -20.81 -3.64 -14.62
N GLY A 43 -19.48 -3.65 -14.51
CA GLY A 43 -18.66 -4.86 -14.57
C GLY A 43 -17.21 -4.57 -14.18
N SER A 44 -16.43 -5.62 -13.89
CA SER A 44 -15.00 -5.50 -13.60
C SER A 44 -14.15 -5.93 -14.81
N VAL A 45 -13.06 -5.21 -15.05
CA VAL A 45 -12.03 -5.64 -16.00
C VAL A 45 -11.03 -6.50 -15.21
N THR A 46 -10.92 -7.78 -15.58
CA THR A 46 -9.92 -8.67 -14.99
C THR A 46 -8.73 -8.77 -15.95
N VAL A 47 -7.59 -8.23 -15.53
CA VAL A 47 -6.32 -8.42 -16.25
C VAL A 47 -5.65 -9.66 -15.67
N GLN A 48 -5.65 -10.76 -16.43
CA GLN A 48 -4.86 -11.94 -16.09
C GLN A 48 -3.45 -11.74 -16.59
N TYR A 49 -2.50 -11.63 -15.67
CA TYR A 49 -1.09 -11.75 -16.00
C TYR A 49 -0.79 -13.26 -16.12
N PRO A 50 0.01 -13.71 -17.11
CA PRO A 50 0.56 -15.06 -17.05
C PRO A 50 1.27 -15.22 -15.70
N ASP A 51 1.17 -16.41 -15.09
CA ASP A 51 1.76 -16.72 -13.79
C ASP A 51 3.24 -16.30 -13.80
N LEU A 52 3.54 -15.13 -13.26
CA LEU A 52 4.91 -14.68 -13.13
C LEU A 52 5.60 -15.66 -12.19
N PRO A 53 6.84 -16.09 -12.50
CA PRO A 53 7.56 -16.94 -11.57
C PRO A 53 7.67 -16.23 -10.23
N PRO A 54 7.61 -16.98 -9.11
CA PRO A 54 7.81 -16.42 -7.80
C PRO A 54 9.17 -15.73 -7.74
N LEU A 55 9.26 -14.71 -6.88
CA LEU A 55 10.52 -14.03 -6.66
C LEU A 55 11.56 -15.01 -6.11
N PRO A 56 12.84 -14.83 -6.46
CA PRO A 56 13.90 -15.63 -5.85
C PRO A 56 13.87 -15.43 -4.33
N PRO A 57 14.21 -16.48 -3.55
CA PRO A 57 14.27 -16.35 -2.10
C PRO A 57 15.32 -15.29 -1.73
N VAL A 58 14.97 -14.46 -0.74
CA VAL A 58 15.90 -13.48 -0.18
C VAL A 58 16.87 -14.19 0.76
N ASP A 59 18.17 -13.91 0.58
CA ASP A 59 19.20 -14.32 1.54
C ASP A 59 18.99 -13.57 2.85
N GLN A 60 18.61 -14.31 3.91
CA GLN A 60 18.25 -13.74 5.20
C GLN A 60 19.46 -13.10 5.90
N THR A 61 20.64 -13.71 5.82
CA THR A 61 21.85 -13.14 6.42
C THR A 61 22.22 -11.83 5.73
N ALA A 62 22.07 -11.77 4.40
CA ALA A 62 22.27 -10.52 3.66
C ALA A 62 21.22 -9.47 3.99
N ALA A 63 19.95 -9.88 4.18
CA ALA A 63 18.84 -8.98 4.49
C ALA A 63 18.98 -8.36 5.88
N GLU A 64 19.30 -9.17 6.89
CA GLU A 64 19.60 -8.70 8.24
C GLU A 64 20.81 -7.76 8.25
N ALA A 65 21.89 -8.12 7.56
CA ALA A 65 23.08 -7.29 7.47
C ALA A 65 22.81 -5.95 6.78
N ALA A 66 22.03 -5.95 5.69
CA ALA A 66 21.66 -4.72 4.98
C ALA A 66 20.82 -3.79 5.87
N PHE A 67 19.81 -4.34 6.56
CA PHE A 67 18.97 -3.56 7.46
C PHE A 67 19.76 -3.04 8.68
N ALA A 68 20.64 -3.85 9.27
CA ALA A 68 21.50 -3.42 10.39
C ALA A 68 22.51 -2.32 10.00
N GLN A 69 22.82 -2.19 8.71
CA GLN A 69 23.72 -1.17 8.17
C GLN A 69 22.98 0.05 7.62
N LEU A 70 21.68 0.22 7.96
CA LEU A 70 20.91 1.38 7.53
C LEU A 70 21.67 2.68 7.90
N PRO A 71 21.99 3.55 6.94
CA PRO A 71 22.81 4.73 7.19
C PRO A 71 21.98 5.81 7.91
N VAL A 72 22.03 5.81 9.24
CA VAL A 72 21.25 6.76 10.07
C VAL A 72 21.88 8.16 10.15
N ASP A 73 23.20 8.25 10.01
CA ASP A 73 23.96 9.52 10.12
C ASP A 73 24.28 10.16 8.75
N ALA A 74 23.84 9.54 7.67
CA ALA A 74 24.10 10.01 6.31
C ALA A 74 22.83 9.92 5.46
N VAL A 75 22.74 10.76 4.42
CA VAL A 75 21.68 10.69 3.43
C VAL A 75 22.26 10.05 2.18
N PRO A 76 21.91 8.79 1.84
CA PRO A 76 22.38 8.14 0.62
C PRO A 76 21.88 8.85 -0.63
N ASP A 77 22.58 8.61 -1.74
CA ASP A 77 22.07 8.93 -3.05
C ASP A 77 20.75 8.20 -3.33
N VAL A 78 19.91 8.81 -4.15
CA VAL A 78 18.64 8.22 -4.59
C VAL A 78 18.93 6.94 -5.39
N ALA A 79 18.36 5.81 -4.97
CA ALA A 79 18.54 4.56 -5.68
C ALA A 79 17.84 4.58 -7.04
N ARG A 80 18.41 3.85 -8.00
CA ARG A 80 17.80 3.65 -9.33
C ARG A 80 16.72 2.56 -9.33
N THR A 81 16.81 1.63 -8.38
CA THR A 81 15.95 0.46 -8.27
C THR A 81 15.72 0.11 -6.81
N LEU A 82 14.54 -0.41 -6.50
CA LEU A 82 14.22 -1.00 -5.20
C LEU A 82 14.34 -2.53 -5.24
N PRO A 83 14.43 -3.20 -4.07
CA PRO A 83 14.46 -4.65 -3.99
C PRO A 83 13.30 -5.30 -4.75
N ALA A 84 13.56 -6.49 -5.31
CA ALA A 84 12.56 -7.21 -6.09
C ALA A 84 11.32 -7.49 -5.23
N GLY A 85 10.14 -7.28 -5.82
CA GLY A 85 8.87 -7.43 -5.11
C GLY A 85 8.38 -6.20 -4.37
N SER A 86 9.12 -5.09 -4.42
CA SER A 86 8.64 -3.79 -3.96
C SER A 86 7.46 -3.30 -4.81
N ARG A 87 6.42 -2.75 -4.17
CA ARG A 87 5.33 -2.01 -4.82
C ARG A 87 5.44 -0.53 -4.43
N MET A 88 6.17 0.22 -5.24
CA MET A 88 6.37 1.66 -5.08
C MET A 88 5.88 2.39 -6.34
N PRO A 89 4.66 2.96 -6.34
CA PRO A 89 4.07 3.56 -7.54
C PRO A 89 4.64 4.94 -7.87
N TYR A 90 5.38 5.56 -6.94
CA TYR A 90 5.93 6.91 -7.11
C TYR A 90 7.43 6.88 -7.38
N GLN A 91 7.85 7.74 -8.30
CA GLN A 91 9.26 7.99 -8.59
C GLN A 91 9.80 9.09 -7.66
N PRO A 92 11.12 9.09 -7.38
CA PRO A 92 11.74 10.15 -6.58
C PRO A 92 11.71 11.48 -7.34
N ASN A 93 11.77 12.59 -6.61
CA ASN A 93 11.77 13.92 -7.18
C ASN A 93 13.22 14.37 -7.44
N ALA A 94 13.57 14.57 -8.71
CA ALA A 94 14.92 14.94 -9.13
C ALA A 94 15.47 16.25 -8.52
N VAL A 95 14.59 17.13 -8.01
CA VAL A 95 14.96 18.42 -7.38
C VAL A 95 14.65 18.47 -5.88
N PHE A 96 14.45 17.33 -5.22
CA PHE A 96 14.23 17.29 -3.78
C PHE A 96 15.47 17.81 -3.02
N THR A 97 15.25 18.75 -2.10
CA THR A 97 16.33 19.44 -1.38
C THR A 97 15.85 19.97 -0.03
N GLY A 98 16.79 20.31 0.85
CA GLY A 98 16.53 21.02 2.11
C GLY A 98 15.86 20.19 3.19
N ARG A 99 15.96 18.86 3.12
CA ARG A 99 15.30 17.91 4.06
C ARG A 99 16.25 16.82 4.57
N ASP A 100 17.55 17.08 4.56
CA ASP A 100 18.56 16.08 4.91
C ASP A 100 18.47 15.67 6.39
N ASP A 101 18.15 16.61 7.28
CA ASP A 101 17.95 16.35 8.71
C ASP A 101 16.73 15.48 8.93
N GLU A 102 15.62 15.76 8.25
CA GLU A 102 14.41 14.97 8.34
C GLU A 102 14.59 13.58 7.74
N LEU A 103 15.36 13.44 6.65
CA LEU A 103 15.72 12.13 6.10
C LEU A 103 16.57 11.31 7.08
N ARG A 104 17.53 11.92 7.78
CA ARG A 104 18.30 11.23 8.83
C ARG A 104 17.43 10.84 10.02
N ALA A 105 16.53 11.73 10.45
CA ALA A 105 15.57 11.43 11.52
C ALA A 105 14.65 10.25 11.14
N VAL A 106 14.18 10.20 9.89
CA VAL A 106 13.43 9.05 9.36
C VAL A 106 14.29 7.78 9.46
N ALA A 107 15.52 7.79 8.96
CA ALA A 107 16.39 6.62 8.98
C ALA A 107 16.68 6.12 10.42
N ALA A 108 16.99 7.03 11.34
CA ALA A 108 17.25 6.70 12.74
C ALA A 108 16.06 5.99 13.40
N ALA A 109 14.85 6.49 13.16
CA ALA A 109 13.64 5.88 13.70
C ALA A 109 13.30 4.54 13.02
N LEU A 110 13.53 4.40 11.70
CA LEU A 110 13.36 3.11 11.02
C LEU A 110 14.36 2.05 11.53
N ALA A 111 15.60 2.44 11.85
CA ALA A 111 16.63 1.55 12.38
C ALA A 111 16.37 1.11 13.83
N ALA A 112 15.73 1.95 14.64
CA ALA A 112 15.49 1.67 16.06
C ALA A 112 14.52 0.49 16.28
N GLY A 113 13.72 0.12 15.28
CA GLY A 113 12.65 -0.88 15.44
C GLY A 113 11.48 -0.42 16.30
N ASP A 114 11.58 0.78 16.89
CA ASP A 114 10.51 1.49 17.58
C ASP A 114 9.62 2.14 16.51
N ALA A 115 8.67 1.32 16.07
CA ALA A 115 7.53 1.61 15.23
C ALA A 115 7.21 3.10 14.93
N ASN A 116 7.13 3.40 13.63
CA ASN A 116 6.34 4.47 13.03
C ASN A 116 6.96 5.85 13.11
N VAL A 117 7.72 6.22 12.07
CA VAL A 117 7.88 7.64 11.77
C VAL A 117 6.54 8.14 11.26
N ILE A 118 5.87 8.97 12.04
CA ILE A 118 4.70 9.69 11.56
C ILE A 118 5.17 11.11 11.26
N SER A 119 5.35 11.36 9.97
CA SER A 119 5.57 12.72 9.51
C SER A 119 4.26 13.47 9.77
N THR A 120 4.28 14.37 10.74
CA THR A 120 3.16 15.24 11.08
C THR A 120 3.47 16.65 10.64
N GLY A 121 2.45 17.39 10.18
CA GLY A 121 2.64 18.76 9.72
C GLY A 121 1.47 19.26 8.92
N ILE A 122 1.38 20.59 8.80
CA ILE A 122 0.32 21.29 8.07
C ILE A 122 0.26 20.76 6.62
N GLY A 123 -0.94 20.75 6.03
CA GLY A 123 -1.13 20.33 4.63
C GLY A 123 -0.14 21.04 3.70
N GLY A 124 0.47 20.30 2.77
CA GLY A 124 1.40 20.86 1.78
C GLY A 124 2.86 21.00 2.22
N VAL A 125 3.25 20.61 3.44
CA VAL A 125 4.65 20.71 3.92
C VAL A 125 5.63 19.71 3.28
N GLY A 126 5.13 18.76 2.49
CA GLY A 126 5.95 17.79 1.75
C GLY A 126 6.13 16.43 2.42
N LYS A 127 5.24 16.01 3.32
CA LYS A 127 5.29 14.69 4.00
C LYS A 127 5.37 13.51 3.02
N THR A 128 4.47 13.48 2.04
CA THR A 128 4.43 12.45 0.99
C THR A 128 5.72 12.49 0.17
N SER A 129 6.24 13.67 -0.20
CA SER A 129 7.52 13.80 -0.90
C SER A 129 8.70 13.29 -0.07
N LEU A 130 8.73 13.59 1.24
CA LEU A 130 9.74 13.05 2.15
C LEU A 130 9.65 11.53 2.25
N ALA A 131 8.44 10.96 2.32
CA ALA A 131 8.25 9.51 2.38
C ALA A 131 8.69 8.81 1.09
N ILE A 132 8.38 9.41 -0.07
CA ILE A 132 8.87 8.93 -1.37
C ILE A 132 10.40 8.96 -1.39
N GLU A 133 11.03 10.04 -0.98
CA GLU A 133 12.49 10.17 -0.98
C GLU A 133 13.16 9.19 -0.01
N ALA A 134 12.60 9.03 1.20
CA ALA A 134 13.08 8.04 2.15
C ALA A 134 12.99 6.63 1.58
N ALA A 135 11.89 6.29 0.89
CA ALA A 135 11.74 5.01 0.20
C ALA A 135 12.85 4.76 -0.80
N TRP A 136 13.19 5.74 -1.64
CA TRP A 136 14.21 5.56 -2.68
C TRP A 136 15.66 5.63 -2.16
N ARG A 137 15.92 6.34 -1.07
CA ARG A 137 17.29 6.46 -0.51
C ARG A 137 17.63 5.32 0.45
N TYR A 138 16.66 4.90 1.26
CA TYR A 138 16.87 3.90 2.32
C TYR A 138 16.27 2.53 1.96
N GLY A 139 15.27 2.47 1.07
CA GLY A 139 14.63 1.25 0.59
C GLY A 139 15.55 0.11 0.15
N PRO A 140 16.73 0.37 -0.46
CA PRO A 140 17.68 -0.70 -0.79
C PRO A 140 18.15 -1.56 0.40
N HIS A 141 18.01 -1.10 1.64
CA HIS A 141 18.36 -1.85 2.84
C HIS A 141 17.24 -2.78 3.33
N PHE A 142 16.05 -2.69 2.73
CA PHE A 142 14.89 -3.52 3.05
C PHE A 142 14.69 -4.60 2.00
N LEU A 143 15.54 -5.65 2.05
CA LEU A 143 15.57 -6.67 0.99
C LEU A 143 14.26 -7.48 0.84
N GLY A 144 13.36 -7.43 1.82
CA GLY A 144 12.01 -7.99 1.72
C GLY A 144 11.03 -7.14 0.91
N GLY A 145 11.43 -5.94 0.50
CA GLY A 145 10.67 -5.02 -0.35
C GLY A 145 10.18 -3.76 0.36
N VAL A 146 9.81 -2.78 -0.46
CA VAL A 146 9.18 -1.51 -0.07
C VAL A 146 7.74 -1.48 -0.60
N PHE A 147 6.78 -1.16 0.27
CA PHE A 147 5.36 -1.24 -0.05
C PHE A 147 4.65 0.05 0.29
N TRP A 148 4.00 0.66 -0.69
CA TRP A 148 3.16 1.83 -0.50
C TRP A 148 1.68 1.44 -0.40
N VAL A 149 1.01 1.97 0.63
CA VAL A 149 -0.43 1.86 0.86
C VAL A 149 -1.00 3.27 0.94
N ASN A 150 -1.88 3.62 0.00
CA ASN A 150 -2.62 4.88 0.06
C ASN A 150 -3.81 4.73 1.02
N CYS A 151 -3.79 5.51 2.09
CA CYS A 151 -4.79 5.51 3.15
C CYS A 151 -5.82 6.65 3.04
N ALA A 152 -5.85 7.40 1.94
CA ALA A 152 -6.75 8.54 1.77
C ALA A 152 -8.24 8.16 1.93
N GLU A 153 -8.61 6.93 1.60
CA GLU A 153 -9.96 6.39 1.79
C GLU A 153 -9.89 5.01 2.46
N ALA A 154 -10.49 4.87 3.65
CA ALA A 154 -10.53 3.62 4.42
C ALA A 154 -10.98 2.40 3.60
N VAL A 155 -12.01 2.58 2.76
CA VAL A 155 -12.59 1.51 1.93
C VAL A 155 -11.59 0.91 0.93
N ASN A 156 -10.55 1.68 0.54
CA ASN A 156 -9.57 1.25 -0.45
C ASN A 156 -8.35 0.56 0.18
N ILE A 157 -8.11 0.71 1.49
CA ILE A 157 -6.95 0.13 2.18
C ILE A 157 -6.82 -1.39 1.97
N PRO A 158 -7.88 -2.20 2.10
CA PRO A 158 -7.78 -3.64 1.84
C PRO A 158 -7.32 -3.94 0.40
N SER A 159 -7.79 -3.19 -0.59
CA SER A 159 -7.38 -3.33 -1.98
C SER A 159 -5.91 -2.92 -2.19
N GLU A 160 -5.47 -1.81 -1.60
CA GLU A 160 -4.07 -1.37 -1.67
C GLU A 160 -3.12 -2.42 -1.07
N ILE A 161 -3.49 -3.02 0.07
CA ILE A 161 -2.71 -4.11 0.69
C ILE A 161 -2.73 -5.34 -0.22
N ALA A 162 -3.89 -5.78 -0.71
CA ALA A 162 -3.98 -6.95 -1.58
C ALA A 162 -3.14 -6.81 -2.85
N GLN A 163 -3.10 -5.61 -3.44
CA GLN A 163 -2.27 -5.33 -4.62
C GLN A 163 -0.76 -5.48 -4.36
N CYS A 164 -0.29 -5.35 -3.12
CA CYS A 164 1.10 -5.62 -2.76
C CYS A 164 1.47 -7.11 -2.90
N GLY A 165 0.49 -8.02 -2.84
CA GLY A 165 0.68 -9.45 -3.11
C GLY A 165 0.70 -9.81 -4.60
N GLY A 166 0.30 -8.88 -5.47
CA GLY A 166 0.11 -9.11 -6.89
C GLY A 166 1.40 -9.13 -7.73
N PRO A 167 1.26 -9.17 -9.07
CA PRO A 167 2.36 -9.25 -10.03
C PRO A 167 3.41 -8.12 -9.93
N GLY A 168 2.95 -6.92 -9.56
CA GLY A 168 3.78 -5.72 -9.34
C GLY A 168 4.37 -5.62 -7.93
N GLY A 169 4.21 -6.64 -7.10
CA GLY A 169 4.75 -6.70 -5.74
C GLY A 169 5.30 -8.10 -5.44
N LEU A 170 4.87 -8.70 -4.34
CA LEU A 170 5.41 -9.96 -3.80
C LEU A 170 5.23 -11.19 -4.72
N ARG A 171 4.35 -11.12 -5.73
CA ARG A 171 4.01 -12.25 -6.62
C ARG A 171 3.57 -13.50 -5.84
N LEU A 172 2.67 -13.30 -4.88
CA LEU A 172 2.15 -14.38 -4.05
C LEU A 172 1.29 -15.30 -4.90
N ALA A 173 1.53 -16.61 -4.76
CA ALA A 173 0.77 -17.62 -5.47
C ALA A 173 -0.69 -17.68 -4.97
N GLY A 174 -1.63 -17.95 -5.87
CA GLY A 174 -3.02 -18.21 -5.52
C GLY A 174 -3.86 -16.96 -5.20
N MET A 175 -3.32 -15.75 -5.33
CA MET A 175 -4.04 -14.50 -5.00
C MET A 175 -5.38 -14.34 -5.73
N ALA A 176 -5.44 -14.68 -7.02
CA ALA A 176 -6.62 -14.43 -7.86
C ALA A 176 -7.88 -15.23 -7.46
N GLY A 177 -7.72 -16.34 -6.73
CA GLY A 177 -8.84 -17.16 -6.27
C GLY A 177 -9.35 -16.82 -4.85
N LEU A 178 -8.69 -15.88 -4.17
CA LEU A 178 -8.97 -15.55 -2.79
C LEU A 178 -9.96 -14.38 -2.67
N SER A 179 -10.76 -14.39 -1.59
CA SER A 179 -11.52 -13.20 -1.19
C SER A 179 -10.57 -12.03 -0.88
N LEU A 180 -11.07 -10.79 -0.88
CA LEU A 180 -10.23 -9.64 -0.56
C LEU A 180 -9.61 -9.76 0.84
N ASP A 181 -10.38 -10.21 1.83
CA ASP A 181 -9.89 -10.42 3.18
C ASP A 181 -8.80 -11.50 3.25
N ASP A 182 -8.94 -12.57 2.46
CA ASP A 182 -7.96 -13.65 2.40
C ASP A 182 -6.66 -13.18 1.72
N GLN A 183 -6.76 -12.35 0.68
CA GLN A 183 -5.62 -11.70 0.04
C GLN A 183 -4.88 -10.79 1.03
N VAL A 184 -5.61 -9.95 1.78
CA VAL A 184 -5.03 -9.08 2.81
C VAL A 184 -4.33 -9.89 3.90
N ARG A 185 -4.96 -10.98 4.39
CA ARG A 185 -4.33 -11.86 5.39
C ARG A 185 -3.06 -12.51 4.86
N LEU A 186 -3.07 -12.97 3.62
CA LEU A 186 -1.90 -13.60 3.00
C LEU A 186 -0.74 -12.59 2.83
N VAL A 187 -1.03 -11.37 2.36
CA VAL A 187 -0.02 -10.31 2.24
C VAL A 187 0.57 -9.93 3.60
N ARG A 188 -0.29 -9.73 4.62
CA ARG A 188 0.18 -9.42 5.98
C ARG A 188 1.02 -10.54 6.59
N ALA A 189 0.67 -11.80 6.33
CA ALA A 189 1.46 -12.94 6.76
C ALA A 189 2.84 -12.96 6.09
N GLU A 190 2.91 -12.65 4.80
CA GLU A 190 4.20 -12.56 4.08
C GLU A 190 5.04 -11.38 4.59
N TRP A 191 4.42 -10.22 4.83
CA TRP A 191 5.11 -9.06 5.44
C TRP A 191 5.67 -9.36 6.83
N ALA A 192 5.00 -10.21 7.61
CA ALA A 192 5.42 -10.60 8.97
C ALA A 192 6.53 -11.66 9.02
N ARG A 193 7.10 -12.07 7.87
CA ARG A 193 8.28 -12.95 7.83
C ARG A 193 9.55 -12.21 8.16
N GLU A 194 10.57 -12.92 8.63
CA GLU A 194 11.84 -12.39 9.18
C GLU A 194 12.60 -11.42 8.27
N THR A 195 12.39 -11.46 6.95
CA THR A 195 13.02 -10.51 6.02
C THR A 195 12.59 -9.06 6.32
N PRO A 196 13.52 -8.11 6.54
CA PRO A 196 13.19 -6.72 6.77
C PRO A 196 12.44 -6.07 5.60
N ARG A 197 11.39 -5.30 5.92
CA ARG A 197 10.50 -4.64 4.95
C ARG A 197 10.17 -3.23 5.38
N LEU A 198 10.01 -2.34 4.41
CA LEU A 198 9.52 -0.98 4.64
C LEU A 198 8.08 -0.85 4.14
N LEU A 199 7.15 -0.57 5.06
CA LEU A 199 5.76 -0.30 4.74
C LEU A 199 5.48 1.19 4.90
N ILE A 200 4.95 1.81 3.86
CA ILE A 200 4.63 3.23 3.82
C ILE A 200 3.12 3.38 3.74
N PHE A 201 2.53 4.01 4.76
CA PHE A 201 1.11 4.34 4.80
C PHE A 201 0.95 5.85 4.62
N ASP A 202 0.41 6.30 3.49
CA ASP A 202 0.29 7.73 3.17
C ASP A 202 -1.16 8.21 3.30
N ASN A 203 -1.36 9.42 3.81
CA ASN A 203 -2.68 10.02 4.06
C ASN A 203 -3.49 9.28 5.15
N CYS A 204 -2.90 9.07 6.32
CA CYS A 204 -3.53 8.34 7.43
C CYS A 204 -4.52 9.17 8.27
N GLU A 205 -4.93 10.37 7.84
CA GLU A 205 -5.70 11.30 8.69
C GLU A 205 -7.09 10.82 9.07
N ALA A 206 -7.73 10.05 8.19
CA ALA A 206 -9.13 9.63 8.34
C ALA A 206 -9.29 8.13 8.62
N VAL A 207 -8.19 7.42 8.93
CA VAL A 207 -8.17 5.94 8.95
C VAL A 207 -7.51 5.33 10.19
N LEU A 208 -7.58 6.05 11.31
CA LEU A 208 -6.96 5.62 12.57
C LEU A 208 -7.50 4.26 13.04
N ASP A 209 -8.81 4.05 12.90
CA ASP A 209 -9.47 2.80 13.31
C ASP A 209 -9.01 1.62 12.46
N GLU A 210 -8.85 1.82 11.14
CA GLU A 210 -8.37 0.80 10.20
C GLU A 210 -6.90 0.44 10.43
N LEU A 211 -6.12 1.34 11.01
CA LEU A 211 -4.70 1.16 11.33
C LEU A 211 -4.43 0.75 12.79
N ALA A 212 -5.47 0.64 13.63
CA ALA A 212 -5.35 0.30 15.05
C ALA A 212 -4.70 -1.07 15.32
N PHE A 213 -4.60 -1.94 14.31
CA PHE A 213 -3.90 -3.23 14.40
C PHE A 213 -2.37 -3.09 14.38
N LEU A 214 -1.82 -1.98 13.87
CA LEU A 214 -0.38 -1.79 13.67
C LEU A 214 0.45 -2.03 14.95
N PRO A 215 0.10 -1.50 16.14
CA PRO A 215 0.96 -1.65 17.32
C PRO A 215 1.12 -3.10 17.77
N GLU A 216 0.05 -3.90 17.72
CA GLU A 216 0.10 -5.31 18.08
C GLU A 216 0.84 -6.12 17.01
N TRP A 217 0.67 -5.75 15.74
CA TRP A 217 1.32 -6.42 14.62
C TRP A 217 2.83 -6.18 14.60
N LEU A 218 3.27 -4.94 14.78
CA LEU A 218 4.70 -4.57 14.81
C LEU A 218 5.43 -5.21 16.00
N ARG A 219 4.75 -5.38 17.14
CA ARG A 219 5.31 -6.13 18.28
C ARG A 219 5.61 -7.60 17.95
N ARG A 220 4.86 -8.19 17.03
CA ARG A 220 5.03 -9.59 16.60
C ARG A 220 5.98 -9.73 15.40
N ALA A 221 6.24 -8.64 14.68
CA ALA A 221 7.06 -8.61 13.48
C ALA A 221 8.04 -7.41 13.54
N PRO A 222 9.05 -7.45 14.43
CA PRO A 222 9.96 -6.33 14.67
C PRO A 222 10.86 -5.97 13.48
N GLN A 223 10.96 -6.84 12.49
CA GLN A 223 11.66 -6.61 11.23
C GLN A 223 10.89 -5.68 10.26
N ILE A 224 9.62 -5.40 10.54
CA ILE A 224 8.82 -4.48 9.75
C ILE A 224 9.12 -3.06 10.22
N ALA A 225 9.60 -2.23 9.32
CA ALA A 225 9.69 -0.79 9.52
C ALA A 225 8.48 -0.11 8.87
N VAL A 226 7.89 0.85 9.58
CA VAL A 226 6.72 1.60 9.12
C VAL A 226 7.03 3.08 9.06
N LEU A 227 6.67 3.69 7.94
CA LEU A 227 6.65 5.14 7.74
C LEU A 227 5.22 5.55 7.41
N ALA A 228 4.60 6.37 8.24
CA ALA A 228 3.26 6.86 8.00
C ALA A 228 3.27 8.38 7.77
N THR A 229 2.36 8.88 6.93
CA THR A 229 2.16 10.32 6.75
C THR A 229 0.76 10.69 7.24
N SER A 230 0.68 11.73 8.06
CA SER A 230 -0.58 12.21 8.62
C SER A 230 -0.50 13.70 8.97
N ARG A 231 -1.63 14.38 9.14
CA ARG A 231 -1.67 15.75 9.67
C ARG A 231 -1.54 15.77 11.19
N GLU A 232 -1.97 14.71 11.85
CA GLU A 232 -1.98 14.56 13.29
C GLU A 232 -1.28 13.25 13.68
N PRO A 233 -0.66 13.17 14.88
CA PRO A 233 -0.13 11.91 15.41
C PRO A 233 -1.18 10.81 15.37
N LEU A 234 -0.78 9.57 15.08
CA LEU A 234 -1.72 8.44 15.08
C LEU A 234 -2.03 7.96 16.52
N ASN A 235 -1.27 8.45 17.52
CA ASN A 235 -1.37 8.15 18.94
C ASN A 235 -1.19 6.66 19.27
N PHE A 236 -0.23 6.02 18.62
CA PHE A 236 0.13 4.62 18.87
C PHE A 236 1.24 4.51 19.91
N ALA A 237 1.22 3.43 20.70
CA ALA A 237 2.31 3.14 21.61
C ALA A 237 3.61 2.87 20.83
N GLY A 238 4.69 3.57 21.18
CA GLY A 238 5.98 3.46 20.49
C GLY A 238 6.14 4.37 19.27
N GLU A 239 5.18 5.25 19.00
CA GLU A 239 5.22 6.20 17.88
C GLU A 239 6.37 7.22 17.97
N ALA A 240 7.14 7.33 16.89
CA ALA A 240 8.15 8.37 16.70
C ALA A 240 7.58 9.50 15.82
N VAL A 241 7.16 10.60 16.44
CA VAL A 241 6.60 11.75 15.71
C VAL A 241 7.71 12.64 15.14
N LEU A 242 7.73 12.80 13.82
CA LEU A 242 8.58 13.78 13.13
C LEU A 242 7.72 14.95 12.65
N LEU A 243 7.80 16.08 13.36
CA LEU A 243 7.12 17.31 12.96
C LEU A 243 7.89 18.00 11.82
N LEU A 244 7.26 18.10 10.64
CA LEU A 244 7.81 18.85 9.53
C LEU A 244 7.43 20.33 9.62
N GLY A 245 8.46 21.18 9.73
CA GLY A 245 8.35 22.62 9.54
C GLY A 245 8.40 23.03 8.07
N GLY A 246 8.22 24.32 7.80
CA GLY A 246 8.52 24.89 6.48
C GLY A 246 9.99 24.69 6.10
N LEU A 247 10.29 24.71 4.80
CA LEU A 247 11.68 24.65 4.35
C LEU A 247 12.47 25.85 4.89
N PRO A 248 13.77 25.69 5.20
CA PRO A 248 14.61 26.81 5.54
C PRO A 248 14.60 27.81 4.37
N THR A 249 14.13 29.02 4.61
CA THR A 249 14.41 30.13 3.69
C THR A 249 15.91 30.39 3.78
N GLY A 250 16.62 30.37 2.64
CA GLY A 250 18.07 30.59 2.59
C GLY A 250 18.52 31.89 3.29
N PRO A 251 19.83 32.12 3.47
CA PRO A 251 20.30 33.29 4.20
C PRO A 251 19.79 34.59 3.55
N ALA A 252 19.32 35.50 4.40
CA ALA A 252 18.94 36.87 4.03
C ALA A 252 20.14 37.69 3.52
#